data_AF-A0A167V3W1-F1
#
_entry.id   AF-A0A167V3W1-F1
#
_cell.length_a   1.000
_cell.length_b   1.000
_cell.length_c   1.000
_cell.angle_alpha   90.00
_cell.angle_beta   90.00
_cell.angle_gamma   90.00
#
_symmetry.space_group_name_H-M   'P 1'
#
loop_
_entity.id
_entity.type
_entity.pdbx_description
1 polymer ?
#
loop_
_entity_poly.entity_id
_entity_poly.type
_entity_poly.pdbx_seq_one_letter_code
_entity_poly.pdbx_strand_id
1 'polypeptide(L)'
;MSRRHAPLEGSPNYVVNASSVADIQLAVNFARNTNFRLVVEDISHDFLGRSTGKYALSVWTRHLKSIDYVPDYSTELYIGPILEIDSGVQASELYEFANRNIIIVIGGRGETVGVMGGHILGSGHPPLSSIYGLAVDQTIALEAIHPNGTFTI
;
A
#
# COMPACT_ATOMS: atom_id res chain seq x y z
N MET A 1 -37.65 8.90 16.43
CA MET A 1 -36.50 8.41 15.64
C MET A 1 -35.72 7.41 16.51
N SER A 2 -35.76 6.12 16.17
CA SER A 2 -35.01 5.08 16.90
C SER A 2 -33.54 5.15 16.46
N ARG A 3 -32.62 5.45 17.39
CA ARG A 3 -31.18 5.32 17.13
C ARG A 3 -30.88 3.83 17.05
N ARG A 4 -30.71 3.28 15.84
CA ARG A 4 -30.12 1.95 15.69
C ARG A 4 -28.70 2.02 16.25
N HIS A 5 -28.40 1.15 17.19
CA HIS A 5 -27.03 0.91 17.61
C HIS A 5 -26.20 0.57 16.36
N ALA A 6 -25.03 1.17 16.20
CA ALA A 6 -24.12 0.92 15.09
C ALA A 6 -22.97 0.02 15.58
N PRO A 7 -23.17 -1.29 15.69
CA PRO A 7 -22.11 -2.20 16.07
C PRO A 7 -21.02 -2.24 14.99
N LEU A 8 -19.78 -2.49 15.39
CA LEU A 8 -18.59 -2.59 14.51
C LEU A 8 -18.61 -3.86 13.64
N GLU A 9 -19.76 -4.29 13.13
CA GLU A 9 -19.92 -5.55 12.41
C GLU A 9 -19.20 -5.53 11.06
N GLY A 10 -17.91 -5.87 11.11
CA GLY A 10 -17.01 -5.90 9.95
C GLY A 10 -15.74 -5.10 10.17
N SER A 11 -15.78 -4.07 11.03
CA SER A 11 -14.65 -3.16 11.24
C SER A 11 -13.64 -3.68 12.28
N PRO A 12 -12.36 -3.29 12.14
CA PRO A 12 -11.35 -3.51 13.17
C PRO A 12 -11.74 -2.88 14.50
N ASN A 13 -11.31 -3.48 15.61
CA ASN A 13 -11.50 -2.92 16.94
C ASN A 13 -10.50 -1.82 17.25
N TYR A 14 -9.31 -1.91 16.66
CA TYR A 14 -8.21 -0.97 16.83
C TYR A 14 -7.53 -0.72 15.49
N VAL A 15 -7.00 0.48 15.32
CA VAL A 15 -6.26 0.90 14.12
C VAL A 15 -4.96 1.52 14.56
N VAL A 16 -3.85 1.01 14.06
CA VAL A 16 -2.53 1.63 14.15
C VAL A 16 -2.40 2.56 12.97
N ASN A 17 -2.35 3.87 13.25
CA ASN A 17 -1.99 4.86 12.25
C ASN A 17 -0.46 4.81 12.08
N ALA A 18 0.01 4.04 11.08
CA ALA A 18 1.43 3.81 10.88
C ALA A 18 2.07 5.01 10.17
N SER A 19 3.16 5.50 10.76
CA SER A 19 3.96 6.61 10.22
C SER A 19 5.42 6.22 9.97
N SER A 20 5.78 4.98 10.31
CA SER A 20 7.13 4.44 10.15
C SER A 20 7.13 2.92 10.03
N VAL A 21 8.24 2.37 9.54
CA VAL A 21 8.52 0.92 9.56
C VAL A 21 8.40 0.37 10.99
N ALA A 22 8.88 1.11 11.99
CA ALA A 22 8.84 0.70 13.39
C ALA A 22 7.40 0.54 13.91
N ASP A 23 6.47 1.43 13.53
CA ASP A 23 5.06 1.32 13.91
C ASP A 23 4.44 0.03 13.36
N ILE A 24 4.74 -0.30 12.10
CA ILE A 24 4.23 -1.52 11.46
C ILE A 24 4.86 -2.76 12.12
N GLN A 25 6.17 -2.75 12.38
CA GLN A 25 6.85 -3.85 13.06
C GLN A 25 6.27 -4.08 14.47
N LEU A 26 6.03 -3.01 15.22
CA LEU A 26 5.40 -3.08 16.54
C LEU A 26 3.99 -3.66 16.45
N ALA A 27 3.17 -3.25 15.47
CA ALA A 27 1.83 -3.79 15.28
C ALA A 27 1.83 -5.27 14.90
N VAL A 28 2.71 -5.69 13.99
CA VAL A 28 2.90 -7.10 13.60
C VAL A 28 3.32 -7.93 14.81
N ASN A 29 4.31 -7.45 15.57
CA ASN A 29 4.81 -8.13 16.75
C ASN A 29 3.77 -8.17 17.88
N PHE A 30 2.99 -7.11 18.06
CA PHE A 30 1.88 -7.11 19.01
C PHE A 30 0.85 -8.16 18.62
N ALA A 31 0.38 -8.16 17.37
CA ALA A 31 -0.65 -9.07 16.91
C ALA A 31 -0.25 -10.55 17.07
N ARG A 32 0.98 -10.91 16.67
CA ARG A 32 1.47 -12.30 16.80
C ARG A 32 1.66 -12.75 18.25
N ASN A 33 2.04 -11.84 19.16
CA ASN A 33 2.29 -12.19 20.58
C ASN A 33 1.01 -12.17 21.42
N THR A 34 -0.06 -11.55 20.93
CA THR A 34 -1.33 -11.40 21.66
C THR A 34 -2.49 -12.14 21.00
N ASN A 35 -2.22 -12.85 19.89
CA ASN A 35 -3.21 -13.57 19.09
C ASN A 35 -4.35 -12.67 18.57
N PHE A 36 -4.06 -11.40 18.29
CA PHE A 36 -4.97 -10.52 17.56
C PHE A 36 -4.93 -10.87 16.07
N ARG A 37 -6.11 -10.87 15.43
CA ARG A 37 -6.17 -10.89 13.96
C ARG A 37 -5.55 -9.60 13.44
N LEU A 38 -4.52 -9.72 12.60
CA LEU A 38 -3.94 -8.58 11.90
C LEU A 38 -4.69 -8.35 10.57
N VAL A 39 -5.01 -7.10 10.27
CA VAL A 39 -5.50 -6.64 8.98
C VAL A 39 -4.57 -5.53 8.51
N VAL A 40 -4.31 -5.47 7.20
CA VAL A 40 -3.56 -4.37 6.60
C VAL A 40 -4.53 -3.56 5.75
N GLU A 41 -4.51 -2.25 5.97
CA GLU A 41 -5.36 -1.30 5.28
C GLU A 41 -4.51 -0.18 4.70
N ASP A 42 -4.65 0.04 3.41
CA ASP A 42 -4.13 1.24 2.75
C ASP A 42 -5.30 2.23 2.53
N ILE A 43 -5.96 2.20 1.36
CA ILE A 43 -7.03 3.15 0.98
C ILE A 43 -8.41 2.51 0.86
N SER A 44 -8.60 1.33 1.46
CA SER A 44 -9.90 0.65 1.55
C SER A 44 -10.69 0.59 0.22
N HIS A 45 -9.98 0.29 -0.87
CA HIS A 45 -10.52 0.06 -2.23
C HIS A 45 -10.76 -1.43 -2.54
N ASP A 46 -10.84 -2.27 -1.50
CA ASP A 46 -10.97 -3.70 -1.67
C ASP A 46 -12.44 -4.15 -1.75
N PHE A 47 -12.87 -4.58 -2.94
CA PHE A 47 -14.24 -5.04 -3.18
C PHE A 47 -14.61 -6.34 -2.44
N LEU A 48 -13.63 -7.09 -1.94
CA LEU A 48 -13.82 -8.38 -1.28
C LEU A 48 -13.78 -8.27 0.26
N GLY A 49 -13.55 -7.08 0.81
CA GLY A 49 -13.43 -6.85 2.25
C GLY A 49 -12.16 -7.43 2.89
N ARG A 50 -11.08 -7.62 2.12
CA ARG A 50 -9.80 -8.14 2.60
C ARG A 50 -9.03 -7.17 3.50
N SER A 51 -9.28 -5.86 3.35
CA SER A 51 -8.67 -4.80 4.17
C SER A 51 -9.47 -4.46 5.43
N THR A 52 -10.41 -5.33 5.85
CA THR A 52 -11.20 -5.13 7.07
C THR A 52 -11.40 -6.45 7.82
N GLY A 53 -11.93 -6.37 9.03
CA GLY A 53 -12.20 -7.56 9.83
C GLY A 53 -12.65 -7.26 11.25
N LYS A 54 -13.76 -7.88 11.66
CA LYS A 54 -14.23 -7.86 13.05
C LYS A 54 -13.16 -8.41 14.00
N TYR A 55 -12.98 -7.78 15.15
CA TYR A 55 -12.01 -8.20 16.18
C TYR A 55 -10.55 -8.13 15.73
N ALA A 56 -10.26 -7.35 14.68
CA ALA A 56 -8.90 -7.17 14.19
C ALA A 56 -8.19 -5.95 14.80
N LEU A 57 -6.87 -6.01 14.77
CA LEU A 57 -5.97 -4.86 14.75
C LEU A 57 -5.67 -4.52 13.29
N SER A 58 -6.07 -3.33 12.83
CA SER A 58 -5.71 -2.83 11.50
C SER A 58 -4.40 -2.06 11.57
N VAL A 59 -3.50 -2.32 10.62
CA VAL A 59 -2.36 -1.45 10.33
C VAL A 59 -2.75 -0.59 9.15
N TRP A 60 -2.89 0.70 9.42
CA TRP A 60 -3.31 1.67 8.41
C TRP A 60 -2.10 2.42 7.87
N THR A 61 -1.76 2.17 6.61
CA THR A 61 -0.53 2.69 5.98
C THR A 61 -0.75 3.96 5.17
N ARG A 62 -1.98 4.49 5.12
CA ARG A 62 -2.38 5.64 4.29
C ARG A 62 -1.47 6.86 4.44
N HIS A 63 -0.86 7.06 5.60
CA HIS A 63 -0.06 8.26 5.90
C HIS A 63 1.41 8.17 5.47
N LEU A 64 1.86 7.01 5.00
CA LEU A 64 3.14 6.85 4.32
C LEU A 64 2.98 7.37 2.88
N LYS A 65 3.57 8.53 2.59
CA LYS A 65 3.27 9.33 1.38
C LYS A 65 4.51 9.76 0.59
N SER A 66 5.70 9.22 0.90
CA SER A 66 6.90 9.56 0.16
C SER A 66 6.84 9.05 -1.29
N ILE A 67 7.38 9.86 -2.19
CA ILE A 67 7.66 9.51 -3.57
C ILE A 67 9.03 10.13 -3.89
N ASP A 68 10.03 9.28 -4.06
CA ASP A 68 11.40 9.69 -4.32
C ASP A 68 11.82 9.24 -5.72
N TYR A 69 12.44 10.15 -6.48
CA TYR A 69 12.93 9.87 -7.84
C TYR A 69 14.42 9.54 -7.80
N VAL A 70 14.77 8.34 -8.28
CA VAL A 70 16.15 7.85 -8.33
C VAL A 70 16.54 7.71 -9.81
N PRO A 71 17.28 8.68 -10.38
CA PRO A 71 17.56 8.69 -11.83
C PRO A 71 18.52 7.57 -12.28
N ASP A 72 19.45 7.19 -11.40
CA ASP A 72 20.58 6.31 -11.72
C ASP A 72 20.51 5.02 -10.88
N TYR A 73 19.43 4.25 -11.03
CA TYR A 73 19.29 2.95 -10.35
C TYR A 73 19.85 1.82 -11.21
N SER A 74 20.57 0.90 -10.58
CA SER A 74 21.22 -0.21 -11.26
C SER A 74 21.23 -1.46 -10.40
N THR A 75 20.80 -2.56 -11.01
CA THR A 75 20.87 -3.94 -10.51
C THR A 75 21.36 -4.85 -11.64
N GLU A 76 21.54 -6.13 -11.37
CA GLU A 76 21.84 -7.12 -12.41
C GLU A 76 20.72 -7.25 -13.47
N LEU A 77 19.48 -6.89 -13.12
CA LEU A 77 18.29 -7.11 -13.96
C LEU A 77 17.71 -5.82 -14.56
N TYR A 78 18.06 -4.66 -14.04
CA TYR A 78 17.51 -3.37 -14.46
C TYR A 78 18.52 -2.24 -14.30
N ILE A 79 18.60 -1.38 -15.32
CA ILE A 79 19.36 -0.13 -15.31
C ILE A 79 18.45 0.96 -15.84
N GLY A 80 18.23 2.00 -15.05
CA GLY A 80 17.36 3.11 -15.42
C GLY A 80 16.80 3.84 -14.21
N PRO A 81 15.94 4.85 -14.44
CA PRO A 81 15.31 5.59 -13.36
C PRO A 81 14.21 4.78 -12.68
N ILE A 82 14.11 4.86 -11.35
CA ILE A 82 13.00 4.29 -10.58
C ILE A 82 12.30 5.36 -9.75
N LEU A 83 11.14 4.98 -9.22
CA LEU A 83 10.49 5.68 -8.12
C LEU A 83 10.48 4.75 -6.90
N GLU A 84 10.90 5.28 -5.77
CA GLU A 84 10.65 4.69 -4.45
C GLU A 84 9.36 5.30 -3.92
N ILE A 85 8.36 4.46 -3.63
CA ILE A 85 6.98 4.91 -3.39
C ILE A 85 6.46 4.25 -2.13
N ASP A 86 6.04 5.07 -1.18
CA ASP A 86 5.44 4.58 0.05
C ASP A 86 4.09 3.89 -0.19
N SER A 87 3.79 2.93 0.68
CA SER A 87 2.59 2.10 0.62
C SER A 87 1.26 2.89 0.61
N GLY A 88 1.23 4.12 1.14
CA GLY A 88 0.03 4.93 1.25
C GLY A 88 -0.28 5.81 0.03
N VAL A 89 0.56 5.83 -1.00
CA VAL A 89 0.42 6.75 -2.14
C VAL A 89 -0.77 6.39 -3.05
N GLN A 90 -1.59 7.39 -3.35
CA GLN A 90 -2.72 7.34 -4.28
C GLN A 90 -2.28 7.55 -5.72
N ALA A 91 -3.07 7.03 -6.66
CA ALA A 91 -2.83 7.24 -8.09
C ALA A 91 -2.78 8.74 -8.45
N SER A 92 -3.66 9.58 -7.88
CA SER A 92 -3.62 11.04 -8.11
C SER A 92 -2.31 11.68 -7.66
N GLU A 93 -1.80 11.29 -6.50
CA GLU A 93 -0.53 11.81 -5.95
C GLU A 93 0.65 11.36 -6.82
N LEU A 94 0.66 10.10 -7.26
CA LEU A 94 1.65 9.56 -8.17
C LEU A 94 1.66 10.27 -9.53
N TYR A 95 0.47 10.53 -10.11
CA TYR A 95 0.37 11.24 -11.38
C TYR A 95 0.78 12.71 -11.27
N GLU A 96 0.47 13.37 -10.15
CA GLU A 96 0.92 14.73 -9.90
C GLU A 96 2.46 14.79 -9.81
N PHE A 97 3.07 13.85 -9.09
CA PHE A 97 4.53 13.73 -9.02
C PHE A 97 5.14 13.50 -10.41
N ALA A 98 4.58 12.57 -11.18
CA ALA A 98 5.07 12.24 -12.51
C ALA A 98 5.00 13.42 -13.48
N ASN A 99 3.88 14.17 -13.45
CA ASN A 99 3.70 15.36 -14.27
C ASN A 99 4.72 16.46 -13.92
N ARG A 100 5.04 16.65 -12.64
CA ARG A 100 6.05 17.63 -12.19
C ARG A 100 7.47 17.27 -12.65
N ASN A 101 7.77 15.97 -12.73
CA ASN A 101 9.09 15.46 -13.10
C ASN A 101 9.21 15.07 -14.58
N ILE A 102 8.15 15.23 -15.37
CA ILE A 102 8.10 14.91 -16.81
C ILE A 102 8.49 13.44 -17.06
N ILE A 103 7.90 12.54 -16.27
CA ILE A 103 8.09 11.08 -16.39
C ILE A 103 6.74 10.39 -16.61
N ILE A 104 6.78 9.17 -17.13
CA ILE A 104 5.61 8.29 -17.24
C ILE A 104 5.62 7.33 -16.07
N VAL A 105 4.45 7.15 -15.46
CA VAL A 105 4.24 6.21 -14.34
C VAL A 105 3.01 5.35 -14.62
N ILE A 106 3.02 4.15 -14.07
CA ILE A 106 1.96 3.17 -14.25
C ILE A 106 1.21 3.02 -12.93
N GLY A 107 -0.06 3.44 -12.92
CA GLY A 107 -0.92 3.38 -11.74
C GLY A 107 -2.37 3.02 -12.09
N GLY A 108 -3.23 3.03 -11.06
CA GLY A 108 -4.65 2.71 -11.22
C GLY A 108 -5.42 3.78 -11.98
N ARG A 109 -6.49 3.37 -12.69
CA ARG A 109 -7.41 4.31 -13.35
C ARG A 109 -8.18 5.18 -12.36
N GLY A 110 -8.57 4.62 -11.21
CA GLY A 110 -9.24 5.38 -10.16
C GLY A 110 -8.25 6.23 -9.39
N GLU A 111 -8.43 7.54 -9.40
CA GLU A 111 -7.51 8.52 -8.77
C GLU A 111 -7.24 8.22 -7.28
N THR A 112 -8.22 7.69 -6.57
CA THR A 112 -8.12 7.40 -5.14
C THR A 112 -7.55 6.02 -4.80
N VAL A 113 -7.28 5.18 -5.80
CA VAL A 113 -6.71 3.84 -5.59
C VAL A 113 -5.30 3.97 -5.02
N GLY A 114 -5.02 3.24 -3.94
CA GLY A 114 -3.68 3.08 -3.41
C GLY A 114 -2.83 2.24 -4.35
N VAL A 115 -1.75 2.83 -4.86
CA VAL A 115 -0.95 2.23 -5.95
C VAL A 115 -0.15 1.05 -5.42
N MET A 116 0.49 1.24 -4.26
CA MET A 116 1.42 0.29 -3.66
C MET A 116 0.75 -0.76 -2.75
N GLY A 117 -0.56 -0.63 -2.53
CA GLY A 117 -1.36 -1.63 -1.84
C GLY A 117 -1.82 -2.77 -2.75
N GLY A 118 -3.09 -3.15 -2.61
CA GLY A 118 -3.68 -4.28 -3.34
C GLY A 118 -3.71 -4.13 -4.86
N HIS A 119 -3.46 -2.93 -5.41
CA HIS A 119 -3.38 -2.72 -6.86
C HIS A 119 -2.14 -3.40 -7.46
N ILE A 120 -0.93 -2.98 -7.08
CA ILE A 120 0.31 -3.57 -7.60
C ILE A 120 0.46 -5.04 -7.18
N LEU A 121 0.14 -5.36 -5.93
CA LEU A 121 0.22 -6.74 -5.39
C LEU A 121 -0.81 -7.69 -6.01
N GLY A 122 -1.87 -7.14 -6.61
CA GLY A 122 -2.95 -7.90 -7.23
C GLY A 122 -2.85 -8.01 -8.76
N SER A 123 -1.75 -7.56 -9.39
CA SER A 123 -1.51 -7.35 -10.84
C SER A 123 -1.51 -5.86 -11.21
N GLY A 124 -2.65 -5.19 -11.02
CA GLY A 124 -2.82 -3.77 -11.29
C GLY A 124 -2.89 -3.45 -12.77
N HIS A 125 -4.11 -3.30 -13.30
CA HIS A 125 -4.34 -2.92 -14.69
C HIS A 125 -4.37 -1.38 -14.85
N PRO A 126 -3.39 -0.78 -15.55
CA PRO A 126 -3.35 0.65 -15.83
C PRO A 126 -4.00 1.00 -17.18
N PRO A 127 -4.35 2.28 -17.43
CA PRO A 127 -4.79 2.74 -18.75
C PRO A 127 -3.80 2.47 -19.90
N LEU A 128 -2.50 2.38 -19.60
CA LEU A 128 -1.42 2.22 -20.58
C LEU A 128 -0.87 0.78 -20.64
N SER A 129 -1.64 -0.22 -20.23
CA SER A 129 -1.14 -1.58 -20.07
C SER A 129 -0.66 -2.23 -21.37
N SER A 130 -1.22 -1.83 -22.51
CA SER A 130 -0.84 -2.35 -23.82
C SER A 130 0.54 -1.86 -24.29
N ILE A 131 1.06 -0.80 -23.68
CA ILE A 131 2.33 -0.18 -24.06
C ILE A 131 3.42 -0.54 -23.04
N TYR A 132 3.10 -0.44 -21.75
CA TYR A 132 4.09 -0.57 -20.68
C TYR A 132 3.91 -1.82 -19.81
N GLY A 133 2.84 -2.60 -20.00
CA GLY A 133 2.54 -3.75 -19.14
C GLY A 133 1.69 -3.38 -17.93
N LEU A 134 1.51 -4.35 -17.03
CA LEU A 134 0.75 -4.20 -15.79
C LEU A 134 1.58 -3.44 -14.74
N ALA A 135 0.93 -2.96 -13.67
CA ALA A 135 1.64 -2.29 -12.58
C ALA A 135 2.67 -3.23 -11.93
N VAL A 136 2.32 -4.51 -11.76
CA VAL A 136 3.26 -5.52 -11.24
C VAL A 136 4.50 -5.69 -12.13
N ASP A 137 4.37 -5.51 -13.45
CA ASP A 137 5.50 -5.61 -14.39
C ASP A 137 6.51 -4.46 -14.22
N GLN A 138 6.11 -3.38 -13.53
CA GLN A 138 7.00 -2.25 -13.23
C GLN A 138 7.75 -2.41 -11.89
N THR A 139 7.49 -3.48 -11.12
CA THR A 139 8.06 -3.64 -9.78
C THR A 139 9.52 -4.08 -9.87
N ILE A 140 10.42 -3.30 -9.27
CA ILE A 140 11.85 -3.63 -9.21
C ILE A 140 12.23 -4.30 -7.88
N ALA A 141 11.73 -3.75 -6.76
CA ALA A 141 11.95 -4.26 -5.41
C ALA A 141 10.72 -3.98 -4.53
N LEU A 142 10.62 -4.66 -3.39
CA LEU A 142 9.57 -4.45 -2.40
C LEU A 142 10.17 -4.42 -1.01
N GLU A 143 10.01 -3.28 -0.33
CA GLU A 143 10.27 -3.20 1.09
C GLU A 143 9.12 -3.82 1.88
N ALA A 144 9.40 -4.86 2.66
CA ALA A 144 8.38 -5.66 3.32
C ALA A 144 8.73 -6.00 4.78
N ILE A 145 7.68 -6.09 5.60
CA ILE A 145 7.76 -6.61 6.96
C ILE A 145 7.17 -8.02 6.97
N HIS A 146 8.00 -8.98 7.33
CA HIS A 146 7.63 -10.39 7.43
C HIS A 146 6.75 -10.66 8.66
N PRO A 147 5.99 -11.76 8.68
CA PRO A 147 5.18 -12.14 9.86
C PRO A 147 5.98 -12.31 11.16
N ASN A 148 7.30 -12.49 11.06
CA ASN A 148 8.20 -12.58 12.21
C ASN A 148 8.66 -11.19 12.73
N GLY A 149 8.26 -10.10 12.08
CA GLY A 149 8.62 -8.72 12.41
C GLY A 149 9.89 -8.19 11.73
N THR A 150 10.56 -9.00 10.91
CA THR A 150 11.79 -8.59 10.20
C THR A 150 11.44 -7.69 9.02
N PHE A 151 12.18 -6.59 8.86
CA PHE A 151 12.10 -5.71 7.70
C PHE A 151 13.17 -6.10 6.67
N THR A 152 12.80 -6.21 5.39
CA THR A 152 13.70 -6.53 4.27
C THR A 152 13.38 -5.68 3.05
N ILE A 153 14.38 -5.51 2.20
CA ILE A 153 14.29 -4.90 0.86
C ILE A 153 14.51 -6.01 -0.17
#